data_AF-K7NYB2-F1
#
_entry.id   AF-K7NYB2-F1
#
_cell.length_a   1.000
_cell.length_b   1.000
_cell.length_c   1.000
_cell.angle_alpha   90.00
_cell.angle_beta   90.00
_cell.angle_gamma   90.00
#
_symmetry.space_group_name_H-M   'P 1'
#
loop_
_entity.id
_entity.type
_entity.pdbx_description
1 polymer ?
#
loop_
_entity_poly.entity_id
_entity_poly.type
_entity_poly.pdbx_seq_one_letter_code
_entity_poly.pdbx_strand_id
1 'polypeptide(L)'
;RKSTGGKAPRKQLATKAARKSAPTTGGVKKPHRYRPGTVALREIRKYQKSTELLIRKLPFQRLVREIAQDFKTDLRFQSHAVL
;
A
#
# COMPACT_ATOMS: atom_id res chain seq x y z
N ARG A 1 33.60 -24.98 6.37
CA ARG A 1 33.49 -24.45 4.99
C ARG A 1 32.64 -25.43 4.16
N LYS A 2 31.39 -25.11 3.82
CA LYS A 2 30.52 -25.99 3.03
C LYS A 2 30.83 -25.83 1.54
N SER A 3 31.19 -26.91 0.86
CA SER A 3 31.43 -26.93 -0.59
C SER A 3 30.14 -27.19 -1.34
N THR A 4 29.68 -26.22 -2.14
CA THR A 4 28.58 -26.43 -3.10
C THR A 4 29.18 -26.86 -4.43
N GLY A 5 29.05 -28.15 -4.76
CA GLY A 5 29.38 -28.68 -6.09
C GLY A 5 28.41 -28.11 -7.13
N GLY A 6 28.95 -27.40 -8.13
CA GLY A 6 28.20 -26.80 -9.22
C GLY A 6 27.50 -27.85 -10.08
N LYS A 7 26.20 -27.66 -10.32
CA LYS A 7 25.37 -28.51 -11.18
C LYS A 7 25.44 -27.96 -12.61
N ALA A 8 25.85 -28.80 -13.57
CA ALA A 8 26.00 -28.44 -14.98
C ALA A 8 24.68 -27.93 -15.62
N PRO A 9 24.73 -27.03 -16.61
CA PRO A 9 23.53 -26.40 -17.16
C PRO A 9 22.79 -27.36 -18.09
N ARG A 10 21.63 -27.85 -17.65
CA ARG A 10 20.71 -28.62 -18.49
C ARG A 10 19.74 -27.66 -19.18
N LYS A 11 19.75 -27.63 -20.52
CA LYS A 11 18.71 -26.97 -21.35
C LYS A 11 17.33 -27.46 -20.89
N GLN A 12 16.49 -26.55 -20.40
CA GLN A 12 15.09 -26.83 -20.05
C GLN A 12 14.17 -25.86 -20.80
N LEU A 13 13.27 -26.44 -21.60
CA LEU A 13 12.09 -25.79 -22.16
C LEU A 13 11.26 -25.20 -21.02
N ALA A 14 10.68 -24.02 -21.23
CA ALA A 14 9.99 -23.24 -20.21
C ALA A 14 8.85 -24.03 -19.55
N THR A 15 9.11 -24.57 -18.36
CA THR A 15 8.08 -25.12 -17.49
C THR A 15 7.36 -23.97 -16.79
N LYS A 16 6.08 -23.79 -17.14
CA LYS A 16 5.10 -22.95 -16.45
C LYS A 16 5.28 -23.12 -14.93
N ALA A 17 5.65 -22.05 -14.24
CA ALA A 17 5.86 -22.08 -12.79
C ALA A 17 4.53 -22.38 -12.08
N ALA A 18 4.31 -23.65 -11.72
CA ALA A 18 3.29 -24.02 -10.78
C ALA A 18 3.62 -23.32 -9.46
N ARG A 19 2.84 -22.29 -9.11
CA ARG A 19 2.92 -21.64 -7.80
C ARG A 19 2.72 -22.74 -6.77
N LYS A 20 3.69 -22.90 -5.86
CA LYS A 20 3.63 -23.87 -4.75
C LYS A 20 2.29 -23.74 -4.04
N SER A 21 1.36 -24.67 -4.28
CA SER A 21 0.29 -24.98 -3.34
C SER A 21 0.94 -25.60 -2.09
N ALA A 22 0.31 -25.34 -0.95
CA ALA A 22 0.83 -25.57 0.39
C ALA A 22 1.48 -26.96 0.60
N PRO A 23 2.47 -27.09 1.52
CA PRO A 23 2.99 -28.39 1.90
C PRO A 23 1.86 -29.25 2.48
N THR A 24 1.60 -30.39 1.83
CA THR A 24 0.87 -31.51 2.40
C THR A 24 1.76 -32.10 3.48
N THR A 25 1.31 -32.05 4.75
CA THR A 25 1.98 -32.43 6.02
C THR A 25 2.80 -31.31 6.69
N GLY A 26 2.36 -30.93 7.90
CA GLY A 26 2.95 -29.89 8.76
C GLY A 26 2.19 -28.55 8.72
N GLY A 27 1.54 -28.19 9.83
CA GLY A 27 0.66 -27.02 9.93
C GLY A 27 1.25 -25.73 9.34
N VAL A 28 0.40 -24.96 8.65
CA VAL A 28 0.75 -23.68 8.03
C VAL A 28 1.41 -22.77 9.07
N LYS A 29 2.64 -22.30 8.81
CA LYS A 29 3.31 -21.29 9.65
C LYS A 29 2.36 -20.12 9.85
N LYS A 30 2.06 -19.76 11.11
CA LYS A 30 1.18 -18.64 11.43
C LYS A 30 1.67 -17.37 10.70
N PRO A 31 0.76 -16.62 10.04
CA PRO A 31 1.11 -15.34 9.44
C PRO A 31 1.77 -14.43 10.48
N HIS A 32 2.83 -13.73 10.07
CA HIS A 32 3.48 -12.76 10.95
C HIS A 32 2.53 -11.58 11.21
N ARG A 33 2.31 -11.27 12.50
CA ARG A 33 1.54 -10.10 12.94
C ARG A 33 2.42 -9.21 13.80
N TYR A 34 2.48 -7.92 13.48
CA TYR A 34 3.19 -6.94 14.28
C TYR A 34 2.51 -6.75 15.65
N ARG A 35 3.31 -6.38 16.66
CA ARG A 35 2.78 -6.01 17.98
C ARG A 35 1.94 -4.74 17.86
N PRO A 36 0.87 -4.58 18.66
CA PRO A 36 0.17 -3.31 18.78
C PRO A 36 1.16 -2.15 18.97
N GLY A 37 0.90 -1.01 18.32
CA GLY A 37 1.79 0.16 18.34
C GLY A 37 2.94 0.14 17.35
N THR A 38 3.41 -1.02 16.88
CA THR A 38 4.54 -1.06 15.91
C THR A 38 4.19 -0.41 14.57
N VAL A 39 2.98 -0.64 14.06
CA VAL A 39 2.52 -0.03 12.80
C VAL A 39 2.19 1.44 13.00
N ALA A 40 1.55 1.81 14.12
CA ALA A 40 1.24 3.20 14.44
C ALA A 40 2.50 4.09 14.52
N LEU A 41 3.55 3.65 15.22
CA LEU A 41 4.81 4.39 15.29
C LEU A 41 5.50 4.53 13.93
N ARG A 42 5.33 3.53 13.04
CA ARG A 42 5.85 3.59 11.67
C ARG A 42 5.07 4.61 10.84
N GLU A 43 3.75 4.65 10.97
CA GLU A 43 2.88 5.61 10.28
C GLU A 43 3.13 7.04 10.75
N ILE A 44 3.26 7.27 12.07
CA ILE A 44 3.62 8.59 12.63
C ILE A 44 4.93 9.10 12.01
N ARG A 45 5.99 8.27 12.03
CA ARG A 45 7.28 8.64 11.43
C ARG A 45 7.18 8.90 9.93
N LYS A 46 6.35 8.13 9.20
CA LYS A 46 6.12 8.32 7.76
C LYS A 46 5.47 9.69 7.51
N TYR A 47 4.35 9.99 8.17
CA TYR A 47 3.58 11.21 7.92
C TYR A 47 4.22 12.48 8.49
N GLN A 48 5.06 12.36 9.50
CA GLN A 48 5.89 13.50 9.95
C GLN A 48 7.04 13.81 8.98
N LYS A 49 7.47 12.85 8.15
CA LYS A 49 8.54 13.03 7.17
C LYS A 49 8.03 13.56 5.82
N SER A 50 6.80 13.22 5.44
CA SER A 50 6.18 13.70 4.20
C SER A 50 5.29 14.93 4.44
N THR A 51 4.91 15.60 3.36
CA THR A 51 3.97 16.73 3.36
C THR A 51 2.80 16.49 2.41
N GLU A 52 2.49 15.22 2.14
CA GLU A 52 1.35 14.85 1.30
C GLU A 52 0.03 15.18 2.01
N LEU A 53 -0.99 15.57 1.24
CA LEU A 53 -2.32 15.76 1.78
C LEU A 53 -2.86 14.43 2.33
N LEU A 54 -3.28 14.44 3.59
CA LEU A 54 -3.81 13.25 4.27
C LEU A 54 -5.27 12.96 3.90
N ILE A 55 -5.99 13.98 3.42
CA ILE A 55 -7.38 13.87 2.97
C ILE A 55 -7.40 13.83 1.43
N ARG A 56 -8.23 12.94 0.86
CA ARG A 56 -8.36 12.81 -0.59
C ARG A 56 -8.97 14.08 -1.20
N LYS A 57 -8.38 14.56 -2.30
CA LYS A 57 -8.76 15.81 -2.98
C LYS A 57 -10.24 15.86 -3.41
N LEU A 58 -10.73 14.84 -4.11
CA LEU A 58 -12.08 14.86 -4.69
C LEU A 58 -13.20 14.87 -3.62
N PRO A 59 -13.19 14.00 -2.59
CA PRO A 59 -14.15 14.09 -1.49
C PRO A 59 -14.11 15.43 -0.76
N PHE A 60 -12.90 15.94 -0.47
CA PHE A 60 -12.74 17.25 0.18
C PHE A 60 -13.31 18.39 -0.68
N GLN A 61 -13.04 18.39 -1.98
CA GLN A 61 -13.60 19.34 -2.93
C GLN A 61 -15.14 19.31 -2.97
N ARG A 62 -15.76 18.13 -2.90
CA ARG A 62 -17.22 18.00 -2.86
C ARG A 62 -17.78 18.64 -1.59
N LEU A 63 -17.16 18.36 -0.44
CA LEU A 63 -17.54 18.96 0.85
C LEU A 63 -17.43 20.50 0.83
N VAL A 64 -16.35 21.05 0.27
CA VAL A 64 -16.19 22.50 0.14
C VAL A 64 -17.34 23.12 -0.67
N ARG A 65 -17.75 22.47 -1.76
CA ARG A 65 -18.86 22.95 -2.62
C ARG A 65 -20.22 22.82 -1.94
N GLU A 66 -20.45 21.73 -1.21
CA GLU A 66 -21.66 21.51 -0.42
C GLU A 66 -21.86 22.66 0.58
N ILE A 67 -20.84 22.94 1.41
CA ILE A 67 -20.92 24.02 2.41
C ILE A 67 -21.07 25.40 1.75
N ALA A 68 -20.33 25.67 0.66
CA ALA A 68 -20.39 26.96 -0.01
C ALA A 68 -21.75 27.26 -0.65
N GLN A 69 -22.45 26.21 -1.10
CA GLN A 69 -23.77 26.33 -1.71
C GLN A 69 -24.81 26.92 -0.73
N ASP A 70 -24.66 26.65 0.57
CA ASP A 70 -25.55 27.19 1.62
C ASP A 70 -25.45 28.71 1.77
N PHE A 71 -24.32 29.31 1.36
CA PHE A 71 -24.09 30.75 1.46
C PHE A 71 -24.40 31.49 0.15
N LYS A 72 -24.02 30.90 -0.99
CA LYS A 72 -24.27 31.49 -2.31
C LYS A 72 -24.29 30.42 -3.38
N THR A 73 -25.35 30.41 -4.18
CA THR A 73 -25.49 29.50 -5.31
C THR A 73 -24.54 29.91 -6.46
N ASP A 74 -24.13 28.93 -7.26
CA ASP A 74 -23.33 29.09 -8.50
C ASP A 74 -21.91 29.65 -8.32
N LEU A 75 -21.29 29.42 -7.15
CA LEU A 75 -19.89 29.76 -6.92
C LEU A 75 -18.93 28.91 -7.76
N ARG A 76 -17.99 29.59 -8.42
CA ARG A 76 -16.87 28.95 -9.13
C ARG A 76 -15.59 29.09 -8.30
N PHE A 77 -14.86 27.99 -8.19
CA PHE A 77 -13.61 27.92 -7.43
C PHE A 77 -12.43 27.85 -8.39
N GLN A 78 -11.38 28.63 -8.08
CA GLN A 78 -10.06 28.42 -8.67
C GLN A 78 -9.48 27.09 -8.15
N SER A 79 -8.62 26.45 -8.95
CA SER A 79 -8.01 25.17 -8.55
C SER A 79 -7.18 25.30 -7.27
N HIS A 80 -6.39 26.37 -7.13
CA HIS A 80 -5.58 26.65 -5.94
C HIS A 80 -6.40 26.99 -4.68
N ALA A 81 -7.67 27.35 -4.82
CA ALA A 81 -8.53 27.64 -3.66
C ALA A 81 -9.05 26.37 -2.97
N VAL A 82 -8.90 25.20 -3.59
CA VAL A 82 -9.39 23.91 -3.09
C VAL A 82 -8.23 22.92 -2.86
N LEU A 83 -7.01 23.31 -3.24
CA LEU A 83 -5.80 22.47 -3.23
C LEU A 83 -4.88 22.76 -2.06
#